data_AF-A0A0R3UBU6-F1
#
_entry.id   AF-A0A0R3UBU6-F1
#
_cell.length_a   1.000
_cell.length_b   1.000
_cell.length_c   1.000
_cell.angle_alpha   90.00
_cell.angle_beta   90.00
_cell.angle_gamma   90.00
#
_symmetry.space_group_name_H-M   'P 1'
#
loop_
_entity.id
_entity.type
_entity.pdbx_description
1 polymer ?
#
loop_
_entity_poly.entity_id
_entity_poly.type
_entity_poly.pdbx_seq_one_letter_code
_entity_poly.pdbx_strand_id
1 'polypeptide(L)'
;MRSSAIRLLSYQYRTGRTFIALSMFLSMASFGIYVSEATQWPNEIEKCGHKGRKHRLLDFIFNIFFLVHFLTRWAAADNKLAFWIEPFSLLDYCTVPPTLLAFALKRSWMGLRFMRTFRLFNLAEVLHNLNIIKSASALRFCQLCSFFFAIWLAGAGMIYLLENTGDPFYVPPYGNAVRLSYGHCLYFAIVTMSTVGYGDITPQTVLGRIFTSFFILCALAAFASCIPEIVEMFLSTSKYSGTYASRPGRRHVVVCGDVTTESVKHFLDDFLHPDRRRTDVEVVFMNRSKPDLRLQSLLRRHFTRVKYLEVSDYWFLSGTFMQNSRSRRQCHCE
;
A
#
# COMPACT_ATOMS: atom_id res chain seq x y z
N MET A 1 -26.32 3.23 25.73
CA MET A 1 -26.09 2.68 24.37
C MET A 1 -24.90 3.36 23.67
N ARG A 2 -24.93 4.68 23.43
CA ARG A 2 -23.85 5.44 22.74
C ARG A 2 -22.46 5.27 23.37
N SER A 3 -22.31 5.39 24.69
CA SER A 3 -21.02 5.19 25.39
C SER A 3 -20.43 3.79 25.18
N SER A 4 -21.27 2.75 25.11
CA SER A 4 -20.80 1.38 24.83
C SER A 4 -20.36 1.22 23.37
N ALA A 5 -21.07 1.85 22.44
CA ALA A 5 -20.70 1.88 21.02
C ALA A 5 -19.38 2.62 20.77
N ILE A 6 -19.17 3.76 21.43
CA ILE A 6 -17.90 4.52 21.37
C ILE A 6 -16.74 3.68 21.90
N ARG A 7 -16.92 2.92 22.99
CA ARG A 7 -15.89 2.01 23.50
C ARG A 7 -15.54 0.90 22.51
N LEU A 8 -16.52 0.39 21.78
CA LEU A 8 -16.35 -0.62 20.73
C LEU A 8 -15.67 -0.09 19.46
N LEU A 9 -15.76 1.21 19.20
CA LEU A 9 -15.14 1.86 18.02
C LEU A 9 -13.85 2.61 18.35
N SER A 10 -13.42 2.61 19.62
CA SER A 10 -12.20 3.29 20.05
C SER A 10 -11.00 2.33 20.04
N TYR A 11 -9.89 2.78 19.46
CA TYR A 11 -8.60 2.10 19.50
C TYR A 11 -7.94 2.11 20.90
N GLN A 12 -8.51 2.81 21.87
CA GLN A 12 -7.99 2.82 23.25
C GLN A 12 -8.23 1.48 23.96
N TYR A 13 -9.36 0.83 23.67
CA TYR A 13 -9.76 -0.42 24.32
C TYR A 13 -9.35 -1.63 23.49
N ARG A 14 -8.92 -2.72 24.15
CA ARG A 14 -8.55 -3.98 23.47
C ARG A 14 -9.72 -4.54 22.67
N THR A 15 -10.94 -4.48 23.22
CA THR A 15 -12.17 -4.94 22.55
C THR A 15 -12.47 -4.16 21.27
N GLY A 16 -12.23 -2.84 21.28
CA GLY A 16 -12.39 -2.00 20.09
C GLY A 16 -11.35 -2.30 19.01
N ARG A 17 -10.08 -2.47 19.40
CA ARG A 17 -9.00 -2.90 18.48
C ARG A 17 -9.34 -4.21 17.78
N THR A 18 -9.77 -5.23 18.54
CA THR A 18 -10.16 -6.51 17.97
C THR A 18 -11.38 -6.39 17.06
N PHE A 19 -12.36 -5.56 17.42
CA PHE A 19 -13.58 -5.37 16.63
C PHE A 19 -13.28 -4.71 15.27
N ILE A 20 -12.45 -3.67 15.26
CA ILE A 20 -12.06 -2.96 14.03
C ILE A 20 -11.15 -3.85 13.16
N ALA A 21 -10.17 -4.52 13.75
CA ALA A 21 -9.30 -5.45 13.04
C ALA A 21 -10.09 -6.59 12.40
N LEU A 22 -11.04 -7.17 13.15
CA LEU A 22 -11.94 -8.22 12.68
C LEU A 22 -12.83 -7.71 11.54
N SER A 23 -13.37 -6.50 11.66
CA SER A 23 -14.15 -5.86 10.58
C SER A 23 -13.35 -5.74 9.29
N MET A 24 -12.09 -5.32 9.38
CA MET A 24 -11.21 -5.21 8.22
C MET A 24 -10.89 -6.56 7.59
N PHE A 25 -10.55 -7.56 8.42
CA PHE A 25 -10.28 -8.92 7.97
C PHE A 25 -11.50 -9.56 7.29
N LEU A 26 -12.67 -9.46 7.91
CA LEU A 26 -13.93 -9.96 7.36
C LEU A 26 -14.28 -9.26 6.03
N SER A 27 -13.98 -7.97 5.90
CA SER A 27 -14.20 -7.21 4.65
C SER A 27 -13.38 -7.78 3.51
N MET A 28 -12.11 -8.07 3.76
CA MET A 28 -11.21 -8.66 2.77
C MET A 28 -11.62 -10.10 2.42
N ALA A 29 -11.96 -10.91 3.42
CA ALA A 29 -12.46 -12.26 3.22
C ALA A 29 -13.77 -12.27 2.41
N SER A 30 -14.68 -11.35 2.71
CA SER A 30 -15.95 -11.17 2.00
C SER A 30 -15.74 -10.76 0.54
N PHE A 31 -14.77 -9.89 0.27
CA PHE A 31 -14.37 -9.57 -1.10
C PHE A 31 -13.74 -10.77 -1.82
N GLY A 32 -12.92 -11.57 -1.13
CA GLY A 32 -12.38 -12.82 -1.67
C GLY A 32 -13.46 -13.82 -2.10
N ILE A 33 -14.56 -13.92 -1.33
CA ILE A 33 -15.74 -14.72 -1.72
C ILE A 33 -16.38 -14.15 -2.98
N TYR A 34 -16.54 -12.82 -3.07
CA TYR A 34 -17.05 -12.17 -4.28
C TYR A 34 -16.19 -12.51 -5.51
N VAL A 35 -14.87 -12.40 -5.41
CA VAL A 35 -13.94 -12.74 -6.51
C VAL A 35 -14.06 -14.22 -6.90
N SER A 36 -14.12 -15.12 -5.92
CA SER A 36 -14.30 -16.55 -6.15
C SER A 36 -15.62 -16.85 -6.86
N GLU A 37 -16.74 -16.28 -6.40
CA GLU A 37 -18.05 -16.46 -7.02
C GLU A 37 -18.11 -15.85 -8.42
N ALA A 38 -17.54 -14.66 -8.63
CA ALA A 38 -17.49 -13.99 -9.94
C ALA A 38 -16.60 -14.71 -10.96
N THR A 39 -15.62 -15.50 -10.49
CA THR A 39 -14.73 -16.28 -11.35
C THR A 39 -15.33 -17.63 -11.71
N GLN A 40 -15.95 -18.31 -10.73
CA GLN A 40 -16.56 -19.63 -10.95
C GLN A 40 -17.88 -19.55 -11.73
N TRP A 41 -18.63 -18.44 -11.59
CA TRP A 41 -19.97 -18.29 -12.16
C TRP A 41 -20.14 -16.98 -12.95
N PRO A 42 -19.35 -16.75 -14.02
CA PRO A 42 -19.41 -15.51 -14.81
C PRO A 42 -20.78 -15.29 -15.47
N ASN A 43 -21.52 -16.37 -15.73
CA ASN A 43 -22.81 -16.33 -16.44
C ASN A 43 -24.03 -16.17 -15.52
N GLU A 44 -23.84 -16.01 -14.20
CA GLU A 44 -24.93 -16.05 -13.21
C GLU A 44 -24.95 -14.84 -12.26
N ILE A 45 -25.03 -13.63 -12.83
CA ILE A 45 -25.21 -12.38 -12.07
C ILE A 45 -26.53 -12.41 -11.29
N GLU A 46 -27.59 -12.92 -11.92
CA GLU A 46 -28.94 -13.05 -11.36
C GLU A 46 -29.58 -14.40 -11.73
N LYS A 47 -29.75 -15.28 -10.75
CA LYS A 47 -30.61 -16.48 -10.87
C LYS A 47 -31.45 -16.69 -9.62
N CYS A 48 -32.64 -17.26 -9.83
CA CYS A 48 -33.46 -17.80 -8.76
C CYS A 48 -32.98 -19.23 -8.43
N GLY A 49 -32.42 -19.45 -7.24
CA GLY A 49 -32.00 -20.79 -6.83
C GLY A 49 -30.85 -20.87 -5.81
N HIS A 50 -30.85 -21.96 -5.04
CA HIS A 50 -29.86 -22.24 -3.98
C HIS A 50 -28.76 -23.24 -4.37
N LYS A 51 -28.88 -23.89 -5.52
CA LYS A 51 -28.03 -25.04 -5.84
C LYS A 51 -26.60 -24.59 -6.19
N GLY A 52 -25.63 -25.01 -5.37
CA GLY A 52 -24.21 -25.05 -5.74
C GLY A 52 -23.26 -24.09 -4.99
N ARG A 53 -23.74 -23.02 -4.34
CA ARG A 53 -22.86 -22.01 -3.72
C ARG A 53 -22.55 -22.31 -2.25
N LYS A 54 -21.42 -22.99 -2.00
CA LYS A 54 -20.95 -23.36 -0.65
C LYS A 54 -20.63 -22.14 0.23
N HIS A 55 -20.22 -21.02 -0.35
CA HIS A 55 -19.79 -19.82 0.39
C HIS A 55 -20.94 -18.90 0.84
N ARG A 56 -22.19 -19.18 0.46
CA ARG A 56 -23.35 -18.30 0.72
C ARG A 56 -23.66 -18.12 2.21
N LEU A 57 -23.61 -19.19 3.00
CA LEU A 57 -23.85 -19.11 4.46
C LEU A 57 -22.80 -18.22 5.14
N LEU A 58 -21.56 -18.34 4.70
CA LEU A 58 -20.44 -17.58 5.23
C LEU A 58 -20.52 -16.10 4.84
N ASP A 59 -20.90 -15.76 3.60
CA ASP A 59 -21.20 -14.39 3.19
C ASP A 59 -22.39 -13.82 3.99
N PHE A 60 -23.44 -14.60 4.28
CA PHE A 60 -24.55 -14.15 5.12
C PHE A 60 -24.08 -13.80 6.54
N ILE A 61 -23.28 -14.65 7.19
CA ILE A 61 -22.71 -14.40 8.52
C ILE A 61 -21.88 -13.11 8.52
N PHE A 62 -21.07 -12.89 7.48
CA PHE A 62 -20.26 -11.67 7.35
C PHE A 62 -21.13 -10.42 7.21
N ASN A 63 -22.24 -10.50 6.47
CA ASN A 63 -23.17 -9.36 6.33
C ASN A 63 -23.94 -9.06 7.62
N ILE A 64 -24.25 -10.07 8.45
CA ILE A 64 -24.79 -9.84 9.79
C ILE A 64 -23.76 -9.10 10.66
N PHE A 65 -22.49 -9.49 10.60
CA PHE A 65 -21.43 -8.75 11.29
C PHE A 65 -21.32 -7.30 10.79
N PHE A 66 -21.36 -7.07 9.47
CA PHE A 66 -21.32 -5.71 8.92
C PHE A 66 -22.54 -4.87 9.27
N LEU A 67 -23.72 -5.48 9.38
CA LEU A 67 -24.92 -4.81 9.89
C LEU A 67 -24.71 -4.37 11.35
N VAL A 68 -24.17 -5.24 12.21
CA VAL A 68 -23.85 -4.88 13.60
C VAL A 68 -22.79 -3.78 13.65
N HIS A 69 -21.77 -3.84 12.80
CA HIS A 69 -20.75 -2.81 12.68
C HIS A 69 -21.36 -1.46 12.25
N PHE A 70 -22.22 -1.45 11.24
CA PHE A 70 -22.95 -0.26 10.79
C PHE A 70 -23.85 0.32 11.90
N LEU A 71 -24.64 -0.50 12.58
CA LEU A 71 -25.51 -0.08 13.69
C LEU A 71 -24.70 0.48 14.86
N THR A 72 -23.53 -0.09 15.14
CA THR A 72 -22.62 0.42 16.18
C THR A 72 -22.07 1.80 15.81
N ARG A 73 -21.67 2.02 14.54
CA ARG A 73 -21.24 3.33 14.04
C ARG A 73 -22.35 4.36 14.08
N TRP A 74 -23.55 4.00 13.64
CA TRP A 74 -24.74 4.85 13.74
C TRP A 74 -25.08 5.23 15.19
N ALA A 75 -24.98 4.28 16.12
CA ALA A 75 -25.24 4.53 17.55
C ALA A 75 -24.16 5.40 18.22
N ALA A 76 -22.94 5.43 17.68
CA ALA A 76 -21.84 6.25 18.19
C ALA A 76 -21.82 7.67 17.61
N ALA A 77 -22.39 7.88 16.42
CA ALA A 77 -22.37 9.16 15.72
C ALA A 77 -23.03 10.30 16.52
N ASP A 78 -22.34 11.45 16.58
CA ASP A 78 -22.83 12.65 17.27
C ASP A 78 -23.97 13.30 16.48
N ASN A 79 -23.77 13.47 15.18
CA ASN A 79 -24.75 14.05 14.24
C ASN A 79 -25.31 12.95 13.31
N LYS A 80 -26.51 12.47 13.61
CA LYS A 80 -27.15 11.37 12.86
C LYS A 80 -27.39 11.69 11.39
N LEU A 81 -27.67 12.94 11.04
CA LEU A 81 -27.91 13.36 9.65
C LEU A 81 -26.62 13.35 8.82
N ALA A 82 -25.52 13.86 9.39
CA ALA A 82 -24.22 13.84 8.72
C ALA A 82 -23.72 12.41 8.47
N PHE A 83 -24.02 11.50 9.39
CA PHE A 83 -23.67 10.07 9.27
C PHE A 83 -24.25 9.41 8.00
N TRP A 84 -25.42 9.83 7.52
CA TRP A 84 -26.04 9.25 6.32
C TRP A 84 -25.29 9.60 5.02
N ILE A 85 -24.56 10.72 4.99
CA ILE A 85 -23.83 11.20 3.80
C ILE A 85 -22.35 10.81 3.87
N GLU A 86 -21.91 10.20 4.97
CA GLU A 86 -20.54 9.73 5.14
C GLU A 86 -20.21 8.62 4.11
N PRO A 87 -19.10 8.70 3.35
CA PRO A 87 -18.81 7.79 2.24
C PRO A 87 -18.71 6.31 2.67
N PHE A 88 -18.18 6.03 3.85
CA PHE A 88 -18.14 4.65 4.38
C PHE A 88 -19.51 4.16 4.89
N SER A 89 -20.43 5.05 5.20
CA SER A 89 -21.81 4.71 5.56
C SER A 89 -22.63 4.43 4.28
N LEU A 90 -22.41 5.23 3.23
CA LEU A 90 -22.97 4.97 1.89
C LEU A 90 -22.50 3.61 1.32
N LEU A 91 -21.23 3.26 1.50
CA LEU A 91 -20.70 1.95 1.12
C LEU A 91 -21.44 0.80 1.82
N ASP A 92 -21.67 0.92 3.13
CA ASP A 92 -22.41 -0.10 3.89
C ASP A 92 -23.87 -0.19 3.43
N TYR A 93 -24.50 0.93 3.11
CA TYR A 93 -25.85 0.98 2.55
C TYR A 93 -25.95 0.31 1.16
N CYS A 94 -24.94 0.48 0.31
CA CYS A 94 -24.92 -0.15 -1.01
C CYS A 94 -24.61 -1.65 -0.98
N THR A 95 -23.99 -2.16 0.09
CA THR A 95 -23.47 -3.54 0.13
C THR A 95 -24.20 -4.46 1.10
N VAL A 96 -24.71 -3.96 2.24
CA VAL A 96 -25.29 -4.79 3.30
C VAL A 96 -26.80 -5.07 3.08
N PRO A 97 -27.69 -4.06 2.93
CA PRO A 97 -29.11 -4.32 2.67
C PRO A 97 -29.40 -5.17 1.43
N PRO A 98 -28.78 -4.92 0.25
CA PRO A 98 -29.03 -5.74 -0.94
C PRO A 98 -28.69 -7.21 -0.76
N THR A 99 -27.64 -7.51 0.03
CA THR A 99 -27.22 -8.90 0.26
C THR A 99 -28.07 -9.63 1.28
N LEU A 100 -28.52 -8.94 2.33
CA LEU A 100 -29.52 -9.46 3.26
C LEU A 100 -30.87 -9.71 2.58
N LEU A 101 -31.31 -8.77 1.74
CA LEU A 101 -32.55 -8.91 0.98
C LEU A 101 -32.47 -10.04 -0.05
N ALA A 102 -31.35 -10.16 -0.77
CA ALA A 102 -31.14 -11.26 -1.71
C ALA A 102 -31.24 -12.63 -1.01
N PHE A 103 -30.66 -12.76 0.18
CA PHE A 103 -30.78 -13.96 0.99
C PHE A 103 -32.24 -14.24 1.39
N ALA A 104 -32.96 -13.24 1.88
CA ALA A 104 -34.38 -13.36 2.25
C ALA A 104 -35.28 -13.75 1.07
N LEU A 105 -35.04 -13.17 -0.10
CA LEU A 105 -35.75 -13.46 -1.36
C LEU A 105 -35.29 -14.75 -2.04
N LYS A 106 -34.38 -15.51 -1.42
CA LYS A 106 -33.81 -16.73 -1.96
C LYS A 106 -33.14 -16.58 -3.34
N ARG A 107 -32.67 -15.37 -3.67
CA ARG A 107 -32.00 -15.01 -4.93
C ARG A 107 -30.52 -14.74 -4.68
N SER A 108 -29.69 -14.97 -5.69
CA SER A 108 -28.30 -14.51 -5.67
C SER A 108 -28.15 -13.30 -6.55
N TRP A 109 -27.72 -12.18 -5.97
CA TRP A 109 -27.43 -10.94 -6.67
C TRP A 109 -25.97 -10.54 -6.43
N MET A 110 -25.16 -10.54 -7.47
CA MET A 110 -23.73 -10.16 -7.40
C MET A 110 -23.54 -8.64 -7.28
N GLY A 111 -24.36 -7.86 -7.99
CA GLY A 111 -24.55 -6.41 -7.85
C GLY A 111 -23.32 -5.59 -7.43
N LEU A 112 -23.52 -4.72 -6.44
CA LEU A 112 -22.52 -3.77 -5.94
C LEU A 112 -21.56 -4.35 -4.88
N ARG A 113 -21.45 -5.68 -4.76
CA ARG A 113 -20.61 -6.32 -3.74
C ARG A 113 -19.13 -5.97 -3.87
N PHE A 114 -18.65 -5.66 -5.08
CA PHE A 114 -17.29 -5.21 -5.33
C PHE A 114 -16.95 -3.89 -4.61
N MET A 115 -17.94 -3.06 -4.27
CA MET A 115 -17.71 -1.80 -3.53
C MET A 115 -17.09 -2.05 -2.14
N ARG A 116 -17.18 -3.28 -1.60
CA ARG A 116 -16.51 -3.65 -0.33
C ARG A 116 -14.99 -3.43 -0.41
N THR A 117 -14.40 -3.47 -1.59
CA THR A 117 -12.97 -3.20 -1.79
C THR A 117 -12.57 -1.79 -1.39
N PHE A 118 -13.46 -0.79 -1.47
CA PHE A 118 -13.14 0.57 -1.02
C PHE A 118 -12.86 0.66 0.49
N ARG A 119 -13.18 -0.38 1.28
CA ARG A 119 -12.74 -0.47 2.68
C ARG A 119 -11.21 -0.55 2.82
N LEU A 120 -10.49 -0.95 1.76
CA LEU A 120 -9.02 -0.88 1.70
C LEU A 120 -8.48 0.53 1.95
N PHE A 121 -9.22 1.60 1.64
CA PHE A 121 -8.76 2.96 1.92
C PHE A 121 -8.44 3.19 3.40
N ASN A 122 -9.16 2.53 4.31
CA ASN A 122 -8.91 2.63 5.76
C ASN A 122 -7.86 1.64 6.27
N LEU A 123 -7.33 0.73 5.43
CA LEU A 123 -6.38 -0.31 5.85
C LEU A 123 -5.17 0.29 6.57
N ALA A 124 -4.58 1.32 5.97
CA ALA A 124 -3.34 1.89 6.47
C ALA A 124 -3.54 2.60 7.82
N GLU A 125 -4.66 3.30 8.00
CA GLU A 125 -5.04 3.91 9.29
C GLU A 125 -5.28 2.85 10.37
N VAL A 126 -6.02 1.78 10.02
CA VAL A 126 -6.26 0.65 10.93
C VAL A 126 -4.92 0.01 11.36
N LEU A 127 -4.01 -0.25 10.42
CA LEU A 127 -2.70 -0.85 10.72
C LEU A 127 -1.82 0.05 11.58
N HIS A 128 -1.85 1.37 11.36
CA HIS A 128 -1.16 2.34 12.20
C HIS A 128 -1.72 2.35 13.63
N ASN A 129 -3.04 2.44 13.77
CA ASN A 129 -3.71 2.50 15.07
C ASN A 129 -3.63 1.18 15.86
N LEU A 130 -3.36 0.06 15.17
CA LEU A 130 -3.05 -1.24 15.77
C LEU A 130 -1.57 -1.40 16.18
N ASN A 131 -0.73 -0.37 16.01
CA ASN A 131 0.72 -0.39 16.26
C ASN A 131 1.51 -1.41 15.42
N ILE A 132 0.99 -1.82 14.26
CA ILE A 132 1.69 -2.71 13.31
C ILE A 132 2.70 -1.89 12.51
N ILE A 133 2.28 -0.73 12.01
CA ILE A 133 3.12 0.22 11.28
C ILE A 133 3.55 1.33 12.23
N LYS A 134 4.87 1.45 12.48
CA LYS A 134 5.44 2.47 13.37
C LYS A 134 6.16 3.61 12.63
N SER A 135 6.53 3.39 11.38
CA SER A 135 7.24 4.39 10.57
C SER A 135 6.28 5.19 9.70
N ALA A 136 6.46 6.52 9.68
CA ALA A 136 5.65 7.42 8.83
C ALA A 136 5.79 7.10 7.34
N SER A 137 7.00 6.72 6.88
CA SER A 137 7.23 6.34 5.48
C SER A 137 6.48 5.05 5.13
N ALA A 138 6.45 4.08 6.04
CA ALA A 138 5.71 2.83 5.85
C ALA A 138 4.19 3.05 5.86
N LEU A 139 3.69 4.02 6.64
CA LEU A 139 2.28 4.40 6.64
C LEU A 139 1.86 4.99 5.29
N ARG A 140 2.61 5.98 4.78
CA ARG A 140 2.34 6.60 3.47
C ARG A 140 2.37 5.55 2.35
N PHE A 141 3.39 4.70 2.34
CA PHE A 141 3.49 3.60 1.38
C PHE A 141 2.29 2.65 1.44
N CYS A 142 1.86 2.27 2.65
CA CYS A 142 0.69 1.42 2.82
C CYS A 142 -0.60 2.11 2.35
N GLN A 143 -0.77 3.42 2.61
CA GLN A 143 -1.89 4.22 2.10
C GLN A 143 -1.90 4.19 0.56
N LEU A 144 -0.75 4.44 -0.06
CA LEU A 144 -0.60 4.46 -1.50
C LEU A 144 -0.92 3.11 -2.15
N CYS A 145 -0.35 2.02 -1.63
CA CYS A 145 -0.65 0.67 -2.11
C CYS A 145 -2.14 0.36 -1.95
N SER A 146 -2.71 0.67 -0.78
CA SER A 146 -4.13 0.39 -0.52
C SER A 146 -5.05 1.18 -1.46
N PHE A 147 -4.72 2.44 -1.75
CA PHE A 147 -5.43 3.27 -2.71
C PHE A 147 -5.37 2.70 -4.12
N PHE A 148 -4.18 2.30 -4.59
CA PHE A 148 -3.99 1.69 -5.90
C PHE A 148 -4.78 0.38 -6.03
N PHE A 149 -4.64 -0.56 -5.08
CA PHE A 149 -5.36 -1.83 -5.12
C PHE A 149 -6.87 -1.63 -5.02
N ALA A 150 -7.35 -0.68 -4.21
CA ALA A 150 -8.77 -0.38 -4.10
C ALA A 150 -9.38 0.07 -5.44
N ILE A 151 -8.73 1.02 -6.14
CA ILE A 151 -9.20 1.51 -7.43
C ILE A 151 -9.14 0.42 -8.49
N TRP A 152 -8.05 -0.34 -8.56
CA TRP A 152 -7.89 -1.40 -9.56
C TRP A 152 -8.95 -2.50 -9.42
N LEU A 153 -9.12 -3.03 -8.20
CA LEU A 153 -10.09 -4.09 -7.91
C LEU A 153 -11.54 -3.61 -8.05
N ALA A 154 -11.84 -2.36 -7.64
CA ALA A 154 -13.18 -1.78 -7.79
C ALA A 154 -13.51 -1.47 -9.25
N GLY A 155 -12.55 -0.96 -10.02
CA GLY A 155 -12.70 -0.71 -11.46
C GLY A 155 -13.00 -1.99 -12.24
N ALA A 156 -12.24 -3.07 -11.95
CA ALA A 156 -12.53 -4.40 -12.50
C ALA A 156 -13.93 -4.90 -12.10
N GLY A 157 -14.37 -4.65 -10.87
CA GLY A 157 -15.71 -5.02 -10.38
C GLY A 157 -16.84 -4.27 -11.10
N MET A 158 -16.65 -2.98 -11.35
CA MET A 158 -17.63 -2.16 -12.07
C MET A 158 -17.75 -2.60 -13.53
N ILE A 159 -16.63 -2.84 -14.21
CA ILE A 159 -16.64 -3.32 -15.61
C ILE A 159 -17.26 -4.71 -15.69
N TYR A 160 -16.91 -5.60 -14.76
CA TYR A 160 -17.54 -6.91 -14.64
C TYR A 160 -19.07 -6.79 -14.50
N LEU A 161 -19.56 -5.88 -13.66
CA LEU A 161 -20.99 -5.66 -13.48
C LEU A 161 -21.65 -5.12 -14.76
N LEU A 162 -21.08 -4.08 -15.36
CA LEU A 162 -21.66 -3.41 -16.52
C LEU A 162 -21.68 -4.32 -17.76
N GLU A 163 -20.55 -4.95 -18.10
CA GLU A 163 -20.45 -5.78 -19.30
C GLU A 163 -21.31 -7.04 -19.19
N ASN A 164 -21.32 -7.71 -18.03
CA ASN A 164 -22.12 -8.91 -17.89
C ASN A 164 -23.62 -8.60 -17.75
N THR A 165 -24.01 -7.44 -17.21
CA THR A 165 -25.44 -7.05 -17.11
C THR A 165 -25.99 -6.59 -18.47
N GLY A 166 -25.18 -5.90 -19.27
CA GLY A 166 -25.62 -5.27 -20.52
C GLY A 166 -26.33 -3.94 -20.30
N ASP A 167 -26.65 -3.24 -21.40
CA ASP A 167 -27.30 -1.94 -21.34
C ASP A 167 -28.83 -2.05 -21.33
N PRO A 168 -29.53 -1.30 -20.46
CA PRO A 168 -30.99 -1.28 -20.44
C PRO A 168 -31.61 -0.61 -21.69
N PHE A 169 -30.85 0.26 -22.36
CA PHE A 169 -31.30 1.04 -23.51
C PHE A 169 -31.11 0.33 -24.86
N TYR A 170 -30.48 -0.84 -24.87
CA TYR A 170 -30.30 -1.62 -26.10
C TYR A 170 -31.62 -2.29 -26.51
N VAL A 171 -31.77 -2.65 -27.80
CA VAL A 171 -32.94 -3.37 -28.31
C VAL A 171 -32.49 -4.71 -28.88
N PRO A 172 -32.87 -5.85 -28.28
CA PRO A 172 -33.64 -6.02 -27.04
C PRO A 172 -32.88 -5.54 -25.78
N PRO A 173 -33.59 -5.16 -24.69
CA PRO A 173 -32.96 -4.68 -23.46
C PRO A 173 -32.00 -5.73 -22.90
N TYR A 174 -30.81 -5.29 -22.49
CA TYR A 174 -29.70 -6.14 -22.03
C TYR A 174 -29.17 -7.13 -23.08
N GLY A 175 -29.51 -6.95 -24.35
CA GLY A 175 -29.12 -7.85 -25.45
C GLY A 175 -27.63 -7.82 -25.82
N ASN A 176 -26.89 -6.80 -25.39
CA ASN A 176 -25.47 -6.59 -25.70
C ASN A 176 -24.51 -7.03 -24.57
N ALA A 177 -24.99 -7.81 -23.60
CA ALA A 177 -24.17 -8.29 -22.50
C ALA A 177 -23.02 -9.18 -22.98
N VAL A 178 -21.80 -8.86 -22.54
CA VAL A 178 -20.58 -9.63 -22.84
C VAL A 178 -20.16 -10.39 -21.60
N ARG A 179 -20.05 -11.72 -21.77
CA ARG A 179 -19.70 -12.64 -20.69
C ARG A 179 -18.21 -12.60 -20.43
N LEU A 180 -17.80 -11.83 -19.42
CA LEU A 180 -16.42 -11.70 -18.99
C LEU A 180 -16.26 -12.25 -17.58
N SER A 181 -15.23 -13.07 -17.36
CA SER A 181 -14.83 -13.46 -16.01
C SER A 181 -14.20 -12.28 -15.27
N TYR A 182 -14.28 -12.28 -13.94
CA TYR A 182 -13.64 -11.23 -13.14
C TYR A 182 -12.12 -11.13 -13.39
N GLY A 183 -11.45 -12.26 -13.68
CA GLY A 183 -10.04 -12.29 -14.05
C GLY A 183 -9.73 -11.54 -15.35
N HIS A 184 -10.61 -11.64 -16.36
CA HIS A 184 -10.48 -10.84 -17.59
C HIS A 184 -10.68 -9.35 -17.31
N CYS A 185 -11.62 -8.99 -16.42
CA CYS A 185 -11.82 -7.60 -16.02
C CYS A 185 -10.63 -7.04 -15.22
N LEU A 186 -9.99 -7.86 -14.37
CA LEU A 186 -8.75 -7.47 -13.67
C LEU A 186 -7.61 -7.20 -14.63
N TYR A 187 -7.43 -8.09 -15.61
CA TYR A 187 -6.44 -7.94 -16.67
C TYR A 187 -6.70 -6.67 -17.50
N PHE A 188 -7.95 -6.45 -17.93
CA PHE A 188 -8.33 -5.23 -18.63
C PHE A 188 -8.01 -3.99 -17.78
N ALA A 189 -8.46 -3.97 -16.52
CA ALA A 189 -8.26 -2.82 -15.65
C ALA A 189 -6.77 -2.49 -15.44
N ILE A 190 -5.89 -3.49 -15.24
CA ILE A 190 -4.46 -3.21 -15.07
C ILE A 190 -3.80 -2.72 -16.37
N VAL A 191 -4.14 -3.30 -17.52
CA VAL A 191 -3.62 -2.90 -18.85
C VAL A 191 -4.06 -1.49 -19.22
N THR A 192 -5.29 -1.11 -18.85
CA THR A 192 -5.82 0.25 -19.03
C THR A 192 -5.15 1.23 -18.06
N MET A 193 -5.02 0.88 -16.77
CA MET A 193 -4.35 1.74 -15.78
C MET A 193 -2.88 1.96 -16.10
N SER A 194 -2.20 0.96 -16.68
CA SER A 194 -0.81 1.07 -17.12
C SER A 194 -0.66 1.79 -18.46
N THR A 195 -1.75 2.30 -19.06
CA THR A 195 -1.77 2.98 -20.36
C THR A 195 -1.25 2.15 -21.54
N VAL A 196 -1.20 0.82 -21.41
CA VAL A 196 -0.70 -0.07 -22.47
C VAL A 196 -1.76 -0.28 -23.54
N GLY A 197 -2.98 -0.65 -23.12
CA GLY A 197 -4.14 -0.74 -24.01
C GLY A 197 -3.96 -1.68 -25.21
N TYR A 198 -3.71 -2.98 -24.96
CA TYR A 198 -3.55 -3.97 -26.03
C TYR A 198 -4.74 -4.08 -26.99
N GLY A 199 -5.96 -3.76 -26.52
CA GLY A 199 -7.19 -3.81 -27.31
C GLY A 199 -7.74 -5.22 -27.53
N ASP A 200 -7.18 -6.22 -26.86
CA ASP A 200 -7.63 -7.62 -26.87
C ASP A 200 -8.95 -7.81 -26.12
N ILE A 201 -9.14 -7.09 -25.01
CA ILE A 201 -10.40 -6.99 -24.28
C ILE A 201 -10.84 -5.53 -24.29
N THR A 202 -12.06 -5.27 -24.74
CA THR A 202 -12.63 -3.92 -24.79
C THR A 202 -14.10 -3.93 -24.37
N PRO A 203 -14.57 -2.89 -23.65
CA PRO A 203 -15.95 -2.78 -23.25
C PRO A 203 -16.85 -2.62 -24.48
N GLN A 204 -17.83 -3.50 -24.62
CA GLN A 204 -18.79 -3.43 -25.73
C GLN A 204 -20.05 -2.66 -25.34
N THR A 205 -20.38 -2.63 -24.06
CA THR A 205 -21.54 -1.90 -23.55
C THR A 205 -21.30 -0.38 -23.57
N VAL A 206 -22.36 0.39 -23.83
CA VAL A 206 -22.33 1.85 -23.80
C VAL A 206 -21.99 2.33 -22.39
N LEU A 207 -22.62 1.75 -21.36
CA LEU A 207 -22.30 2.10 -19.98
C LEU A 207 -20.86 1.70 -19.61
N GLY A 208 -20.38 0.54 -20.07
CA GLY A 208 -19.00 0.11 -19.87
C GLY A 208 -17.98 1.05 -20.52
N ARG A 209 -18.27 1.56 -21.73
CA ARG A 209 -17.44 2.56 -22.42
C ARG A 209 -17.42 3.90 -21.69
N ILE A 210 -18.59 4.40 -21.26
CA ILE A 210 -18.69 5.66 -20.47
C ILE A 210 -17.90 5.51 -19.17
N PHE A 211 -18.09 4.42 -18.44
CA PHE A 211 -17.35 4.14 -17.22
C PHE A 211 -15.84 4.09 -17.48
N THR A 212 -15.40 3.37 -18.52
CA THR A 212 -13.98 3.25 -18.86
C THR A 212 -13.34 4.61 -19.15
N SER A 213 -14.05 5.50 -19.84
CA SER A 213 -13.57 6.88 -20.08
C SER A 213 -13.30 7.64 -18.79
N PHE A 214 -14.23 7.60 -17.82
CA PHE A 214 -14.01 8.21 -16.50
C PHE A 214 -12.95 7.48 -15.68
N PHE A 215 -12.91 6.15 -15.78
CA PHE A 215 -11.93 5.32 -15.08
C PHE A 215 -10.50 5.64 -15.52
N ILE A 216 -10.25 5.90 -16.81
CA ILE A 216 -8.94 6.33 -17.32
C ILE A 216 -8.52 7.66 -16.69
N LEU A 217 -9.44 8.64 -16.58
CA LEU A 217 -9.14 9.91 -15.92
C LEU A 217 -8.77 9.73 -14.44
N CYS A 218 -9.54 8.90 -13.72
CA CYS A 218 -9.23 8.57 -12.33
C CYS A 218 -7.90 7.80 -12.18
N ALA A 219 -7.60 6.88 -13.09
CA ALA A 219 -6.36 6.10 -13.09
C ALA A 219 -5.13 6.98 -13.34
N LEU A 220 -5.23 7.92 -14.28
CA LEU A 220 -4.16 8.89 -14.55
C LEU A 220 -3.92 9.82 -13.35
N ALA A 221 -4.99 10.32 -12.71
CA ALA A 221 -4.88 11.12 -11.50
C ALA A 221 -4.23 10.32 -10.35
N ALA A 222 -4.67 9.08 -10.16
CA ALA A 222 -4.09 8.18 -9.16
C ALA A 222 -2.60 7.94 -9.41
N PHE A 223 -2.22 7.64 -10.65
CA PHE A 223 -0.82 7.43 -11.03
C PHE A 223 0.03 8.68 -10.81
N ALA A 224 -0.47 9.86 -11.17
CA ALA A 224 0.20 11.14 -10.94
C ALA A 224 0.44 11.43 -9.46
N SER A 225 -0.52 11.08 -8.58
CA SER A 225 -0.37 11.21 -7.13
C SER A 225 0.60 10.19 -6.53
N CYS A 226 0.73 9.00 -7.13
CA CYS A 226 1.64 7.95 -6.63
C CYS A 226 3.12 8.30 -6.80
N ILE A 227 3.52 8.95 -7.91
CA ILE A 227 4.93 9.15 -8.24
C ILE A 227 5.69 9.96 -7.17
N PRO A 228 5.21 11.14 -6.73
CA PRO A 228 5.95 11.96 -5.76
C PRO A 228 6.16 11.25 -4.42
N GLU A 229 5.15 10.52 -3.93
CA GLU A 229 5.24 9.80 -2.66
C GLU A 229 6.27 8.66 -2.73
N ILE A 230 6.27 7.91 -3.83
CA ILE A 230 7.25 6.85 -4.05
C ILE A 230 8.66 7.45 -4.12
N VAL A 231 8.84 8.54 -4.87
CA VAL A 231 10.13 9.22 -5.01
C VAL A 231 10.62 9.75 -3.66
N GLU A 232 9.76 10.40 -2.88
CA GLU A 232 10.11 10.88 -1.54
C GLU A 232 10.53 9.71 -0.64
N MET A 233 9.83 8.57 -0.70
CA MET A 233 10.19 7.39 0.08
C MET A 233 11.57 6.85 -0.31
N PHE A 234 11.87 6.73 -1.61
CA PHE A 234 13.17 6.27 -2.07
C PHE A 234 14.31 7.25 -1.75
N LEU A 235 14.06 8.56 -1.84
CA LEU A 235 15.05 9.60 -1.53
C LEU A 235 15.26 9.80 -0.02
N SER A 236 14.26 9.47 0.80
CA SER A 236 14.35 9.58 2.27
C SER A 236 15.36 8.62 2.88
N THR A 237 15.63 7.49 2.21
CA THR A 237 16.73 6.60 2.61
C THR A 237 18.03 7.22 2.13
N SER A 238 18.79 7.83 3.05
CA SER A 238 20.12 8.32 2.71
C SER A 238 20.99 7.17 2.23
N LYS A 239 21.55 7.30 1.03
CA LYS A 239 22.54 6.37 0.45
C LYS A 239 23.75 6.14 1.36
N TYR A 240 24.02 7.10 2.25
CA TYR A 240 25.16 7.09 3.16
C TYR A 240 24.78 6.63 4.57
N SER A 241 23.52 6.24 4.79
CA SER A 241 23.07 5.63 6.04
C SER A 241 23.41 4.13 6.06
N GLY A 242 23.98 3.64 7.16
CA GLY A 242 24.31 2.23 7.36
C GLY A 242 25.49 2.00 8.29
N THR A 243 25.86 0.74 8.46
CA THR A 243 27.03 0.32 9.25
C THR A 243 28.16 -0.17 8.35
N TYR A 244 29.40 0.18 8.66
CA TYR A 244 30.56 -0.39 7.97
C TYR A 244 30.80 -1.83 8.45
N ALA A 245 30.75 -2.79 7.52
CA ALA A 245 31.11 -4.18 7.79
C ALA A 245 32.60 -4.38 7.53
N SER A 246 33.38 -4.63 8.58
CA SER A 246 34.81 -4.92 8.45
C SER A 246 35.03 -6.25 7.71
N ARG A 247 35.90 -6.23 6.71
CA ARG A 247 36.30 -7.44 5.97
C ARG A 247 37.51 -8.10 6.65
N PRO A 248 37.50 -9.43 6.88
CA PRO A 248 38.63 -10.12 7.47
C PRO A 248 39.88 -9.96 6.57
N GLY A 249 41.00 -9.57 7.17
CA GLY A 249 42.27 -9.34 6.46
C GLY A 249 42.46 -7.93 5.88
N ARG A 250 41.46 -7.03 5.96
CA ARG A 250 41.62 -5.61 5.60
C ARG A 250 41.57 -4.72 6.82
N ARG A 251 42.54 -3.82 6.93
CA ARG A 251 42.54 -2.77 7.96
C ARG A 251 41.67 -1.62 7.47
N HIS A 252 41.07 -0.90 8.38
CA HIS A 252 40.32 0.31 8.04
C HIS A 252 40.76 1.47 8.93
N VAL A 253 40.71 2.67 8.37
CA VAL A 253 40.97 3.93 9.08
C VAL A 253 39.70 4.76 9.00
N VAL A 254 39.25 5.25 10.14
CA VAL A 254 38.09 6.14 10.23
C VAL A 254 38.59 7.58 10.26
N VAL A 255 38.08 8.42 9.35
CA VAL A 255 38.40 9.84 9.26
C VAL A 255 37.15 10.64 9.64
N CYS A 256 37.29 11.44 10.68
CA CYS A 256 36.25 12.33 11.22
C CYS A 256 36.77 13.77 11.21
N GLY A 257 35.85 14.75 11.29
CA GLY A 257 36.20 16.17 11.38
C GLY A 257 35.56 16.98 10.26
N ASP A 258 36.26 18.02 9.80
CA ASP A 258 35.79 18.85 8.68
C ASP A 258 36.07 18.16 7.34
N VAL A 259 35.12 17.36 6.89
CA VAL A 259 35.21 16.56 5.65
C VAL A 259 34.74 17.40 4.46
N THR A 260 35.60 18.29 3.98
CA THR A 260 35.40 19.09 2.76
C THR A 260 35.97 18.39 1.52
N THR A 261 35.55 18.80 0.31
CA THR A 261 36.05 18.18 -0.93
C THR A 261 37.57 18.32 -1.06
N GLU A 262 38.13 19.47 -0.68
CA GLU A 262 39.56 19.76 -0.80
C GLU A 262 40.40 18.99 0.21
N SER A 263 39.98 18.97 1.48
CA SER A 263 40.67 18.20 2.53
C SER A 263 40.69 16.71 2.23
N VAL A 264 39.55 16.15 1.78
CA VAL A 264 39.44 14.74 1.39
C VAL A 264 40.30 14.44 0.17
N LYS A 265 40.35 15.34 -0.81
CA LYS A 265 41.23 15.17 -1.98
C LYS A 265 42.69 15.12 -1.57
N HIS A 266 43.17 16.11 -0.82
CA HIS A 266 44.57 16.14 -0.36
C HIS A 266 44.93 14.92 0.49
N PHE A 267 44.02 14.52 1.39
CA PHE A 267 44.21 13.31 2.19
C PHE A 267 44.31 12.06 1.32
N LEU A 268 43.42 11.89 0.32
CA LEU A 268 43.42 10.70 -0.51
C LEU A 268 44.59 10.66 -1.50
N ASP A 269 44.98 11.81 -2.05
CA ASP A 269 46.15 11.92 -2.94
C ASP A 269 47.44 11.52 -2.21
N ASP A 270 47.59 11.92 -0.94
CA ASP A 270 48.74 11.52 -0.12
C ASP A 270 48.60 10.08 0.41
N PHE A 271 47.48 9.73 1.03
CA PHE A 271 47.28 8.44 1.71
C PHE A 271 47.15 7.24 0.76
N LEU A 272 46.59 7.45 -0.45
CA LEU A 272 46.43 6.40 -1.46
C LEU A 272 47.49 6.46 -2.56
N HIS A 273 48.56 7.25 -2.39
CA HIS A 273 49.64 7.39 -3.37
C HIS A 273 50.23 6.03 -3.78
N PRO A 274 50.52 5.78 -5.08
CA PRO A 274 51.03 4.49 -5.57
C PRO A 274 52.35 4.05 -4.92
N ASP A 275 53.18 5.00 -4.47
CA ASP A 275 54.46 4.70 -3.82
C ASP A 275 54.30 4.15 -2.39
N ARG A 276 53.07 4.17 -1.83
CA ARG A 276 52.82 3.63 -0.50
C ARG A 276 52.67 2.11 -0.54
N ARG A 277 53.52 1.43 0.23
CA ARG A 277 53.58 -0.04 0.34
C ARG A 277 52.32 -0.72 0.95
N ARG A 278 51.42 0.04 1.58
CA ARG A 278 50.21 -0.49 2.24
C ARG A 278 48.96 -0.20 1.41
N THR A 279 48.55 -1.16 0.60
CA THR A 279 47.33 -1.09 -0.23
C THR A 279 46.12 -1.79 0.41
N ASP A 280 46.32 -2.46 1.55
CA ASP A 280 45.34 -3.28 2.28
C ASP A 280 44.45 -2.49 3.26
N VAL A 281 44.51 -1.16 3.21
CA VAL A 281 43.78 -0.26 4.11
C VAL A 281 42.61 0.41 3.39
N GLU A 282 41.42 0.30 3.97
CA GLU A 282 40.20 1.02 3.57
C GLU A 282 40.03 2.29 4.40
N VAL A 283 39.54 3.36 3.77
CA VAL A 283 39.27 4.65 4.42
C VAL A 283 37.76 4.83 4.56
N VAL A 284 37.30 5.09 5.77
CA VAL A 284 35.88 5.34 6.08
C VAL A 284 35.75 6.77 6.59
N PHE A 285 35.14 7.64 5.78
CA PHE A 285 34.80 8.99 6.20
C PHE A 285 33.49 9.00 6.97
N MET A 286 33.45 9.70 8.09
CA MET A 286 32.25 9.93 8.89
C MET A 286 31.99 11.44 9.00
N ASN A 287 30.81 11.87 8.56
CA ASN A 287 30.40 13.27 8.66
C ASN A 287 28.88 13.38 8.92
N ARG A 288 28.44 14.57 9.36
CA ARG A 288 27.04 14.89 9.67
C ARG A 288 26.23 15.25 8.41
N SER A 289 26.85 15.91 7.45
CA SER A 289 26.21 16.33 6.21
C SER A 289 26.34 15.28 5.12
N LYS A 290 25.42 15.30 4.15
CA LYS A 290 25.56 14.52 2.93
C LYS A 290 26.71 15.09 2.08
N PRO A 291 27.48 14.25 1.38
CA PRO A 291 28.58 14.74 0.55
C PRO A 291 28.03 15.52 -0.65
N ASP A 292 28.60 16.69 -0.92
CA ASP A 292 28.30 17.50 -2.11
C ASP A 292 28.63 16.73 -3.39
N LEU A 293 28.04 17.13 -4.53
CA LEU A 293 28.25 16.49 -5.83
C LEU A 293 29.73 16.32 -6.20
N ARG A 294 30.59 17.28 -5.85
CA ARG A 294 32.04 17.21 -6.07
C ARG A 294 32.67 16.10 -5.22
N LEU A 295 32.38 16.07 -3.92
CA LEU A 295 32.86 15.02 -3.03
C LEU A 295 32.31 13.64 -3.45
N GLN A 296 31.05 13.54 -3.87
CA GLN A 296 30.49 12.30 -4.41
C GLN A 296 31.25 11.78 -5.63
N SER A 297 31.63 12.67 -6.55
CA SER A 297 32.40 12.29 -7.73
C SER A 297 33.80 11.78 -7.35
N LEU A 298 34.42 12.39 -6.34
CA LEU A 298 35.71 11.96 -5.81
C LEU A 298 35.62 10.60 -5.11
N LEU A 299 34.62 10.41 -4.25
CA LEU A 299 34.37 9.13 -3.58
C LEU A 299 34.11 7.98 -4.59
N ARG A 300 33.43 8.27 -5.71
CA ARG A 300 33.19 7.27 -6.77
C ARG A 300 34.48 6.84 -7.48
N ARG A 301 35.48 7.73 -7.64
CA ARG A 301 36.78 7.35 -8.23
C ARG A 301 37.51 6.30 -7.40
N HIS A 302 37.34 6.32 -6.08
CA HIS A 302 37.99 5.40 -5.15
C HIS A 302 37.00 4.43 -4.46
N PHE A 303 35.93 4.02 -5.14
CA PHE A 303 34.82 3.25 -4.53
C PHE A 303 35.21 1.92 -3.86
N THR A 304 36.33 1.33 -4.26
CA THR A 304 36.85 0.05 -3.74
C THR A 304 37.58 0.22 -2.40
N ARG A 305 38.13 1.41 -2.13
CA ARG A 305 38.96 1.69 -0.95
C ARG A 305 38.34 2.72 -0.01
N VAL A 306 37.44 3.55 -0.51
CA VAL A 306 36.85 4.66 0.25
C VAL A 306 35.36 4.43 0.45
N LYS A 307 34.90 4.57 1.69
CA LYS A 307 33.49 4.56 2.10
C LYS A 307 33.16 5.85 2.83
N TYR A 308 31.90 6.25 2.77
CA TYR A 308 31.38 7.45 3.43
C TYR A 308 30.11 7.07 4.19
N LEU A 309 30.03 7.48 5.45
CA LEU A 309 28.89 7.25 6.32
C LEU A 309 28.37 8.58 6.87
N GLU A 310 27.07 8.79 6.74
CA GLU A 310 26.35 9.89 7.37
C GLU A 310 25.96 9.47 8.80
N VAL A 311 26.41 10.22 9.80
CA VAL A 311 26.24 9.89 11.22
C VAL A 311 25.36 10.93 11.90
N SER A 312 24.37 10.48 12.68
CA SER A 312 23.49 11.34 13.50
C SER A 312 24.12 11.64 14.87
N ASP A 313 23.79 12.80 15.48
CA ASP A 313 24.38 13.32 16.72
C ASP A 313 24.42 12.33 17.91
N TYR A 314 23.43 11.43 18.00
CA TYR A 314 23.37 10.41 19.06
C TYR A 314 24.53 9.39 19.00
N TRP A 315 25.02 9.06 17.81
CA TRP A 315 26.08 8.06 17.62
C TRP A 315 27.47 8.61 17.89
N PHE A 316 27.68 9.91 17.68
CA PHE A 316 28.94 10.59 17.97
C PHE A 316 29.20 10.69 19.48
N LEU A 317 28.13 10.90 20.26
CA LEU A 317 28.20 11.02 21.73
C LEU A 317 28.25 9.67 22.44
N SER A 318 27.64 8.62 21.88
CA SER A 318 27.54 7.32 22.58
C SER A 318 28.77 6.42 22.44
N GLY A 319 29.74 6.71 21.56
CA GLY A 319 30.96 5.92 21.39
C GLY A 319 30.76 4.44 21.00
N THR A 320 29.54 4.03 20.67
CA THR A 320 29.09 2.63 20.58
C THR A 320 29.32 1.98 19.21
N PHE A 321 29.98 2.65 18.27
CA PHE A 321 30.18 2.12 16.91
C PHE A 321 31.19 0.96 16.84
N MET A 322 31.99 0.72 17.89
CA MET A 322 33.03 -0.32 17.93
C MET A 322 32.82 -1.34 19.05
N GLN A 323 31.61 -1.86 19.25
CA GLN A 323 31.42 -2.93 20.25
C GLN A 323 31.79 -4.34 19.77
N ASN A 324 32.23 -4.53 18.51
CA ASN A 324 32.48 -5.88 17.99
C ASN A 324 33.77 -6.12 17.20
N SER A 325 34.80 -5.28 17.36
CA SER A 325 36.15 -5.61 16.92
C SER A 325 37.13 -5.52 18.09
N ARG A 326 37.73 -6.66 18.44
CA ARG A 326 38.85 -6.76 19.38
C ARG A 326 40.08 -6.03 18.81
N SER A 327 40.11 -4.70 18.87
CA SER A 327 41.36 -3.94 19.01
C SER A 327 41.03 -2.51 19.45
N ARG A 328 41.15 -2.25 20.75
CA ARG A 328 41.26 -0.88 21.27
C ARG A 328 42.54 -0.27 20.69
N ARG A 329 42.42 0.69 19.79
CA ARG A 329 43.34 1.83 19.72
C ARG A 329 42.46 3.07 19.69
N GLN A 330 42.47 3.80 20.81
CA GLN A 330 41.93 5.15 20.89
C GLN A 330 42.56 5.97 19.75
N CYS A 331 41.72 6.51 18.87
CA CYS A 331 42.12 7.65 18.06
C CYS A 331 42.23 8.83 19.04
N HIS A 332 43.45 9.23 19.39
CA HIS A 332 43.67 10.54 19.97
C HIS A 332 43.43 11.58 18.86
N CYS A 333 42.46 12.45 19.06
CA CYS A 333 42.46 13.76 18.42
C CYS A 333 43.48 14.60 19.20
N GLU A 334 44.62 14.90 18.58
CA GLU A 334 45.42 16.08 18.91
C GLU A 334 45.01 17.23 17.98
#